data_AF-A0A6P7GNP4-F1
#
_entry.id   AF-A0A6P7GNP4-F1
#
_cell.length_a   1.000
_cell.length_b   1.000
_cell.length_c   1.000
_cell.angle_alpha   90.00
_cell.angle_beta   90.00
_cell.angle_gamma   90.00
#
_symmetry.space_group_name_H-M   'P 1'
#
loop_
_entity.id
_entity.type
_entity.pdbx_description
1 polymer ?
#
loop_
_entity_poly.entity_id
_entity_poly.type
_entity_poly.pdbx_seq_one_letter_code
_entity_poly.pdbx_strand_id
1 'polypeptide(L)'
;MSLEFKVFTLNCWAIPIPTLSKNRKRRLKAIAEHISNSHYDVVCLQEIWSDQDYYSIKDEVAGVLPYSHYFYSGVTGSGVCIYSKHVIEDTFFHQYSLNGYIHKLQHGDWFGGKGIGLCKLSVSGFSVNIYSAHLHAEYNRNNDEYEAHRILQAYDVAQFIKLTSQGVDLTVLAGDLNTLPGDIAYR
;
A
#
# COMPACT_ATOMS: atom_id res chain seq x y z
N MET A 1 -13.85 -15.19 24.00
CA MET A 1 -13.15 -15.57 22.76
C MET A 1 -12.32 -14.37 22.33
N SER A 2 -11.03 -14.55 22.04
CA SER A 2 -10.20 -13.49 21.46
C SER A 2 -10.48 -13.38 19.96
N LEU A 3 -10.80 -12.18 19.48
CA LEU A 3 -10.84 -11.90 18.04
C LEU A 3 -9.39 -11.81 17.55
N GLU A 4 -9.01 -12.65 16.58
CA GLU A 4 -7.73 -12.56 15.88
C GLU A 4 -7.95 -11.84 14.56
N PHE A 5 -7.11 -10.85 14.24
CA PHE A 5 -7.21 -10.06 13.01
C PHE A 5 -5.85 -10.05 12.29
N LYS A 6 -5.78 -10.68 11.11
CA LYS A 6 -4.54 -10.94 10.38
C LYS A 6 -4.39 -10.00 9.19
N VAL A 7 -3.37 -9.16 9.23
CA VAL A 7 -3.04 -8.23 8.14
C VAL A 7 -1.72 -8.65 7.48
N PHE A 8 -1.72 -8.70 6.15
CA PHE A 8 -0.53 -8.96 5.35
C PHE A 8 -0.22 -7.77 4.47
N THR A 9 1.05 -7.48 4.27
CA THR A 9 1.47 -6.44 3.33
C THR A 9 2.72 -6.83 2.57
N LEU A 10 2.76 -6.45 1.29
CA LEU A 10 3.86 -6.76 0.40
C LEU A 10 3.95 -5.75 -0.74
N ASN A 11 5.14 -5.17 -0.92
CA ASN A 11 5.52 -4.53 -2.18
C ASN A 11 5.78 -5.63 -3.22
N CYS A 12 5.02 -5.61 -4.32
CA CYS A 12 5.02 -6.67 -5.32
C CYS A 12 6.03 -6.46 -6.46
N TRP A 13 6.74 -5.32 -6.51
CA TRP A 13 7.68 -4.97 -7.57
C TRP A 13 7.09 -5.18 -8.98
N ALA A 14 5.83 -4.80 -9.23
CA ALA A 14 5.14 -5.11 -10.49
C ALA A 14 5.35 -4.04 -11.57
N ILE A 15 6.56 -3.45 -11.64
CA ILE A 15 6.89 -2.41 -12.63
C ILE A 15 6.62 -2.95 -14.05
N PRO A 16 5.88 -2.23 -14.91
CA PRO A 16 5.44 -2.72 -16.22
C PRO A 16 6.56 -2.70 -17.29
N ILE A 17 7.82 -2.76 -16.87
CA ILE A 17 9.01 -2.71 -17.72
C ILE A 17 9.73 -4.07 -17.62
N PRO A 18 9.70 -4.91 -18.67
CA PRO A 18 10.20 -6.29 -18.62
C PRO A 18 11.68 -6.43 -18.21
N THR A 19 12.51 -5.43 -18.53
CA THR A 19 13.94 -5.42 -18.21
C THR A 19 14.21 -5.13 -16.73
N LEU A 20 13.33 -4.39 -16.05
CA LEU A 20 13.44 -4.03 -14.63
C LEU A 20 12.69 -5.00 -13.71
N SER A 21 11.51 -5.48 -14.14
CA SER A 21 10.69 -6.43 -13.38
C SER A 21 10.65 -7.79 -14.07
N LYS A 22 11.74 -8.54 -13.94
CA LYS A 22 11.85 -9.90 -14.50
C LYS A 22 10.80 -10.82 -13.87
N ASN A 23 10.27 -11.73 -14.69
CA ASN A 23 9.29 -12.75 -14.29
C ASN A 23 8.02 -12.18 -13.62
N ARG A 24 7.65 -10.92 -13.88
CA ARG A 24 6.52 -10.22 -13.23
C ARG A 24 5.25 -11.08 -13.13
N LYS A 25 4.75 -11.57 -14.27
CA LYS A 25 3.51 -12.38 -14.32
C LYS A 25 3.60 -13.64 -13.46
N ARG A 26 4.73 -14.36 -13.50
CA ARG A 26 4.96 -15.58 -12.71
C ARG A 26 4.98 -15.27 -11.21
N ARG A 27 5.63 -14.17 -10.81
CA ARG A 27 5.70 -13.75 -9.40
C ARG A 27 4.32 -13.35 -8.88
N LEU A 28 3.59 -12.50 -9.62
CA LEU A 28 2.26 -12.07 -9.21
C LEU A 28 1.28 -13.24 -9.09
N LYS A 29 1.33 -14.21 -10.02
CA LYS A 29 0.53 -15.44 -9.92
C LYS A 29 0.84 -16.21 -8.63
N ALA A 30 2.11 -16.43 -8.33
CA ALA A 30 2.51 -17.12 -7.10
C ALA A 30 2.13 -16.36 -5.81
N ILE A 31 2.22 -15.02 -5.83
CA ILE A 31 1.77 -14.17 -4.72
C ILE A 31 0.26 -14.31 -4.52
N ALA A 32 -0.52 -14.24 -5.60
CA ALA A 32 -1.97 -14.37 -5.53
C ALA A 32 -2.39 -15.77 -5.06
N GLU A 33 -1.75 -16.83 -5.56
CA GLU A 33 -1.95 -18.21 -5.09
C GLU A 33 -1.60 -18.36 -3.59
N HIS A 34 -0.51 -17.75 -3.13
CA HIS A 34 -0.15 -17.76 -1.70
C HIS A 34 -1.21 -17.07 -0.85
N ILE A 35 -1.68 -15.89 -1.27
CA ILE A 35 -2.74 -15.14 -0.57
C ILE A 35 -4.03 -15.96 -0.53
N SER A 36 -4.44 -16.56 -1.66
CA SER A 36 -5.67 -17.34 -1.79
C SER A 36 -5.67 -18.58 -0.89
N ASN A 37 -4.50 -19.19 -0.66
CA ASN A 37 -4.33 -20.33 0.24
C ASN A 37 -4.03 -19.96 1.70
N SER A 38 -4.02 -18.66 2.02
CA SER A 38 -3.74 -18.16 3.38
C SER A 38 -5.01 -17.72 4.10
N HIS A 39 -4.89 -17.38 5.38
CA HIS A 39 -6.02 -16.95 6.23
C HIS A 39 -5.82 -15.52 6.73
N TYR A 40 -5.67 -14.58 5.80
CA TYR A 40 -5.62 -13.15 6.10
C TYR A 40 -7.02 -12.54 6.14
N ASP A 41 -7.25 -11.56 7.02
CA ASP A 41 -8.44 -10.73 7.01
C ASP A 41 -8.30 -9.59 5.99
N VAL A 42 -7.08 -9.05 5.87
CA VAL A 42 -6.77 -7.93 4.99
C VAL A 42 -5.38 -8.10 4.37
N VAL A 43 -5.26 -7.75 3.10
CA VAL A 43 -4.00 -7.73 2.34
C VAL A 43 -3.79 -6.35 1.72
N CYS A 44 -2.66 -5.72 2.00
CA CYS A 44 -2.26 -4.41 1.47
C CYS A 44 -1.07 -4.59 0.52
N LEU A 45 -1.25 -4.36 -0.78
CA LEU A 45 -0.18 -4.50 -1.77
C LEU A 45 0.27 -3.14 -2.29
N GLN A 46 1.58 -3.02 -2.53
CA GLN A 46 2.21 -1.88 -3.18
C GLN A 46 2.86 -2.31 -4.50
N GLU A 47 3.14 -1.33 -5.35
CA GLU A 47 3.69 -1.52 -6.70
C GLU A 47 2.87 -2.42 -7.63
N ILE A 48 1.54 -2.40 -7.51
CA ILE A 48 0.64 -2.97 -8.52
C ILE A 48 0.32 -1.89 -9.54
N TRP A 49 1.08 -1.79 -10.62
CA TRP A 49 1.04 -0.64 -11.53
C TRP A 49 0.09 -0.78 -12.73
N SER A 50 -0.66 -1.88 -12.84
CA SER A 50 -1.59 -2.05 -13.96
C SER A 50 -2.93 -2.64 -13.51
N ASP A 51 -4.01 -2.18 -14.13
CA ASP A 51 -5.35 -2.71 -13.89
C ASP A 51 -5.40 -4.22 -14.13
N GLN A 52 -4.72 -4.70 -15.18
CA GLN A 52 -4.65 -6.13 -15.48
C GLN A 52 -4.05 -6.92 -14.33
N ASP A 53 -2.94 -6.46 -13.75
CA ASP A 53 -2.30 -7.13 -12.62
C ASP A 53 -3.21 -7.07 -11.37
N TYR A 54 -3.86 -5.94 -11.10
CA TYR A 54 -4.84 -5.79 -10.02
C TYR A 54 -6.03 -6.75 -10.14
N TYR A 55 -6.70 -6.78 -11.30
CA TYR A 55 -7.85 -7.65 -11.54
C TYR A 55 -7.47 -9.13 -11.54
N SER A 56 -6.29 -9.48 -12.08
CA SER A 56 -5.83 -10.88 -12.05
C SER A 56 -5.64 -11.39 -10.61
N ILE A 57 -5.09 -10.55 -9.72
CA ILE A 57 -4.98 -10.89 -8.30
C ILE A 57 -6.37 -10.93 -7.65
N LYS A 58 -7.23 -9.93 -7.95
CA LYS A 58 -8.59 -9.85 -7.42
C LYS A 58 -9.38 -11.14 -7.69
N ASP A 59 -9.34 -11.62 -8.92
CA ASP A 59 -10.08 -12.80 -9.34
C ASP A 59 -9.56 -14.06 -8.64
N GLU A 60 -8.23 -14.19 -8.49
CA GLU A 60 -7.59 -15.32 -7.81
C GLU A 60 -7.91 -15.39 -6.30
N VAL A 61 -8.01 -14.23 -5.64
CA VAL A 61 -8.23 -14.16 -4.18
C VAL A 61 -9.71 -14.00 -3.79
N ALA A 62 -10.62 -13.82 -4.75
CA ALA A 62 -12.03 -13.50 -4.50
C ALA A 62 -12.75 -14.53 -3.60
N GLY A 63 -12.30 -15.79 -3.59
CA GLY A 63 -12.86 -16.83 -2.72
C GLY A 63 -12.59 -16.63 -1.22
N VAL A 64 -11.53 -15.90 -0.86
CA VAL A 64 -11.14 -15.63 0.53
C VAL A 64 -11.17 -14.15 0.91
N LEU A 65 -10.97 -13.26 -0.07
CA LEU A 65 -10.94 -11.79 0.06
C LEU A 65 -11.88 -11.16 -1.00
N PRO A 66 -13.21 -11.26 -0.84
CA PRO A 66 -14.17 -10.87 -1.87
C PRO A 66 -14.27 -9.34 -2.10
N TYR A 67 -13.80 -8.52 -1.14
CA TYR A 67 -13.83 -7.07 -1.25
C TYR A 67 -12.44 -6.54 -1.60
N SER A 68 -12.37 -5.56 -2.49
CA SER A 68 -11.09 -4.97 -2.87
C SER A 68 -11.25 -3.53 -3.34
N HIS A 69 -10.19 -2.74 -3.19
CA HIS A 69 -10.11 -1.39 -3.68
C HIS A 69 -8.70 -1.08 -4.22
N TYR A 70 -8.64 -0.46 -5.39
CA TYR A 70 -7.41 0.07 -5.98
C TYR A 70 -7.45 1.59 -5.88
N PHE A 71 -6.39 2.19 -5.33
CA PHE A 71 -6.33 3.63 -5.15
C PHE A 71 -5.69 4.29 -6.38
N TYR A 72 -6.49 4.95 -7.21
CA TYR A 72 -5.97 5.67 -8.38
C TYR A 72 -5.39 7.03 -7.98
N SER A 73 -4.20 7.39 -8.50
CA SER A 73 -3.55 8.69 -8.27
C SER A 73 -2.44 8.94 -9.28
N GLY A 74 -2.05 10.20 -9.46
CA GLY A 74 -0.95 10.60 -10.35
C GLY A 74 -1.19 10.21 -11.81
N VAL A 75 -0.10 10.14 -12.59
CA VAL A 75 -0.17 9.81 -14.03
C VAL A 75 -0.18 8.30 -14.25
N THR A 76 0.56 7.54 -13.42
CA THR A 76 0.72 6.09 -13.59
C THR A 76 -0.06 5.24 -12.58
N GLY A 77 -0.88 5.85 -11.72
CA GLY A 77 -1.51 5.18 -10.57
C GLY A 77 -0.69 5.37 -9.28
N SER A 78 -1.28 5.01 -8.13
CA SER A 78 -0.54 4.97 -6.84
C SER A 78 0.28 3.69 -6.66
N GLY A 79 -0.10 2.62 -7.37
CA GLY A 79 0.45 1.28 -7.18
C GLY A 79 -0.08 0.60 -5.91
N VAL A 80 -1.03 1.20 -5.19
CA VAL A 80 -1.52 0.73 -3.89
C VAL A 80 -2.93 0.15 -4.03
N CYS A 81 -3.14 -1.04 -3.47
CA CYS A 81 -4.46 -1.64 -3.35
C CYS A 81 -4.64 -2.43 -2.06
N ILE A 82 -5.90 -2.60 -1.66
CA ILE A 82 -6.30 -3.38 -0.49
C ILE A 82 -7.29 -4.46 -0.94
N TYR A 83 -7.12 -5.67 -0.43
CA TYR A 83 -8.07 -6.79 -0.52
C TYR A 83 -8.51 -7.16 0.90
N SER A 84 -9.80 -7.46 1.09
CA SER A 84 -10.42 -7.62 2.39
C SER A 84 -11.43 -8.77 2.39
N LYS A 85 -11.40 -9.52 3.48
CA LYS A 85 -12.43 -10.51 3.83
C LYS A 85 -13.74 -9.82 4.25
N HIS A 86 -13.63 -8.63 4.83
CA HIS A 86 -14.71 -7.85 5.42
C HIS A 86 -15.17 -6.74 4.48
N VAL A 87 -16.43 -6.32 4.60
CA VAL A 87 -17.02 -5.26 3.76
C VAL A 87 -16.22 -3.97 3.91
N ILE A 88 -15.88 -3.36 2.78
CA ILE A 88 -15.30 -2.01 2.73
C ILE A 88 -16.46 -1.02 2.69
N GLU A 89 -16.65 -0.26 3.77
CA GLU A 89 -17.75 0.69 3.91
C GLU A 89 -17.43 2.05 3.29
N ASP A 90 -16.16 2.45 3.35
CA ASP A 90 -15.69 3.76 2.89
C ASP A 90 -14.21 3.68 2.48
N THR A 91 -13.81 4.55 1.58
CA THR A 91 -12.45 4.61 1.04
C THR A 91 -11.99 6.04 0.83
N PHE A 92 -10.72 6.31 1.11
CA PHE A 92 -10.11 7.61 0.82
C PHE A 92 -8.65 7.43 0.39
N PHE A 93 -8.17 8.29 -0.51
CA PHE A 93 -6.75 8.33 -0.86
C PHE A 93 -6.19 9.72 -0.59
N HIS A 94 -5.11 9.76 0.19
CA HIS A 94 -4.35 10.98 0.45
C HIS A 94 -3.02 10.91 -0.29
N GLN A 95 -2.89 11.70 -1.34
CA GLN A 95 -1.65 11.82 -2.11
C GLN A 95 -0.67 12.73 -1.36
N TYR A 96 0.59 12.32 -1.24
CA TYR A 96 1.59 13.16 -0.59
C TYR A 96 1.88 14.42 -1.40
N SER A 97 2.08 15.53 -0.69
CA SER A 97 2.39 16.82 -1.32
C SER A 97 3.78 16.87 -1.96
N LEU A 98 4.71 16.01 -1.50
CA LEU A 98 6.09 15.96 -1.98
C LEU A 98 6.45 14.51 -2.37
N ASN A 99 6.50 14.25 -3.68
CA ASN A 99 6.75 12.93 -4.26
C ASN A 99 8.02 12.87 -5.15
N GLY A 100 9.02 13.70 -4.85
CA GLY A 100 10.28 13.71 -5.58
C GLY A 100 10.35 14.80 -6.64
N TYR A 101 11.25 14.63 -7.62
CA TYR A 101 11.60 15.66 -8.59
C TYR A 101 11.25 15.27 -10.02
N ILE A 102 10.45 16.10 -10.70
CA ILE A 102 9.99 15.89 -12.10
C ILE A 102 11.13 15.61 -13.10
N HIS A 103 12.28 16.27 -12.91
CA HIS A 103 13.40 16.17 -13.84
C HIS A 103 14.24 14.90 -13.63
N LYS A 104 14.00 14.12 -12.57
CA LYS A 104 14.67 12.85 -12.31
C LYS A 104 13.84 11.69 -12.85
N LEU A 105 13.78 11.59 -14.18
CA LEU A 105 13.05 10.54 -14.90
C LEU A 105 13.40 9.10 -14.46
N GLN A 106 14.59 8.92 -13.91
CA GLN A 106 15.11 7.63 -13.45
C GLN A 106 14.59 7.24 -12.06
N HIS A 107 14.04 8.20 -11.30
CA HIS A 107 13.44 8.02 -9.98
C HIS A 107 11.92 8.18 -10.13
N GLY A 108 11.24 7.06 -10.40
CA GLY A 108 9.86 7.01 -10.88
C GLY A 108 8.79 7.52 -9.90
N ASP A 109 9.17 7.78 -8.65
CA ASP A 109 8.29 8.26 -7.57
C ASP A 109 7.54 9.54 -7.91
N TRP A 110 8.10 10.43 -8.75
CA TRP A 110 7.38 11.64 -9.16
C TRP A 110 6.20 11.33 -10.10
N PHE A 111 6.33 10.29 -10.92
CA PHE A 111 5.28 9.88 -11.87
C PHE A 111 4.19 9.05 -11.17
N GLY A 112 4.58 8.28 -10.16
CA GLY A 112 3.67 7.57 -9.27
C GLY A 112 2.99 8.54 -8.32
N GLY A 113 1.65 8.51 -8.25
CA GLY A 113 0.92 9.30 -7.25
C GLY A 113 1.06 8.67 -5.86
N LYS A 114 2.26 8.70 -5.27
CA LYS A 114 2.53 8.09 -3.95
C LYS A 114 1.70 8.77 -2.86
N GLY A 115 1.27 7.97 -1.92
CA GLY A 115 0.31 8.36 -0.91
C GLY A 115 -0.06 7.23 0.03
N ILE A 116 -1.15 7.45 0.75
CA ILE A 116 -1.73 6.54 1.72
C ILE A 116 -3.21 6.33 1.38
N GLY A 117 -3.60 5.08 1.19
CA GLY A 117 -4.99 4.68 1.02
C GLY A 117 -5.60 4.27 2.36
N LEU A 118 -6.84 4.68 2.61
CA LEU A 118 -7.68 4.29 3.75
C LEU A 118 -8.85 3.45 3.25
N CYS A 119 -9.08 2.29 3.88
CA CYS A 119 -10.34 1.57 3.86
C CYS A 119 -10.92 1.49 5.27
N LYS A 120 -12.19 1.85 5.42
CA LYS A 120 -12.96 1.61 6.65
C LYS A 120 -13.72 0.30 6.51
N LEU A 121 -13.59 -0.59 7.47
CA LEU A 121 -14.17 -1.92 7.48
C LEU A 121 -15.08 -2.10 8.69
N SER A 122 -16.14 -2.89 8.50
CA SER A 122 -16.96 -3.41 9.60
C SER A 122 -16.65 -4.88 9.83
N VAL A 123 -16.07 -5.18 10.99
CA VAL A 123 -15.54 -6.50 11.35
C VAL A 123 -16.28 -6.99 12.59
N SER A 124 -17.30 -7.83 12.41
CA SER A 124 -18.08 -8.39 13.53
C SER A 124 -18.63 -7.33 14.51
N GLY A 125 -19.02 -6.16 13.99
CA GLY A 125 -19.53 -5.04 14.79
C GLY A 125 -18.46 -4.06 15.29
N PHE A 126 -17.18 -4.34 15.04
CA PHE A 126 -16.07 -3.42 15.29
C PHE A 126 -15.77 -2.60 14.04
N SER A 127 -15.48 -1.32 14.24
CA SER A 127 -15.00 -0.40 13.23
C SER A 127 -13.47 -0.49 13.10
N VAL A 128 -12.99 -0.83 11.91
CA VAL A 128 -11.56 -1.03 11.65
C VAL A 128 -11.09 -0.16 10.51
N ASN A 129 -10.09 0.68 10.76
CA ASN A 129 -9.42 1.43 9.70
C ASN A 129 -8.14 0.70 9.28
N ILE A 130 -8.02 0.45 7.98
CA ILE A 130 -6.82 -0.06 7.34
C ILE A 130 -6.22 1.05 6.50
N TYR A 131 -4.95 1.33 6.76
CA TYR A 131 -4.15 2.25 5.97
C TYR A 131 -3.07 1.47 5.21
N SER A 132 -2.95 1.70 3.91
CA SER A 132 -1.86 1.17 3.09
C SER A 132 -1.04 2.32 2.53
N ALA A 133 0.19 2.48 3.03
CA ALA A 133 1.11 3.53 2.63
C ALA A 133 2.20 3.01 1.69
N HIS A 134 2.66 3.87 0.79
CA HIS A 134 3.87 3.65 0.01
C HIS A 134 4.69 4.93 -0.02
N LEU A 135 5.68 5.03 0.86
CA LEU A 135 6.57 6.20 0.98
C LEU A 135 7.56 6.24 -0.18
N HIS A 136 8.17 7.40 -0.41
CA HIS A 136 9.19 7.62 -1.42
C HIS A 136 10.29 6.57 -1.29
N ALA A 137 10.83 6.07 -2.39
CA ALA A 137 11.89 5.06 -2.36
C ALA A 137 13.22 5.66 -1.83
N GLU A 138 13.96 4.84 -1.09
CA GLU A 138 15.37 5.10 -0.77
C GLU A 138 16.24 4.49 -1.88
N TYR A 139 16.79 5.34 -2.76
CA TYR A 139 17.60 4.88 -3.88
C TYR A 139 19.07 4.63 -3.51
N ASN A 140 19.59 5.32 -2.50
CA ASN A 140 20.99 5.19 -2.07
C ASN A 140 21.15 5.60 -0.61
N ARG A 141 21.42 4.62 0.26
CA ARG A 141 21.61 4.84 1.70
C ARG A 141 22.78 5.74 2.07
N ASN A 142 23.87 5.70 1.31
CA ASN A 142 25.08 6.46 1.62
C ASN A 142 24.97 7.93 1.17
N ASN A 143 24.02 8.24 0.29
CA ASN A 143 23.79 9.58 -0.24
C ASN A 143 22.31 9.75 -0.59
N ASP A 144 21.49 9.82 0.45
CA ASP A 144 20.05 9.84 0.30
C ASP A 144 19.49 11.25 0.18
N GLU A 145 19.27 11.68 -1.06
CA GLU A 145 18.64 12.96 -1.34
C GLU A 145 17.15 13.03 -0.97
N TYR A 146 16.53 11.88 -0.68
CA TYR A 146 15.10 11.75 -0.43
C TYR A 146 14.76 11.55 1.05
N GLU A 147 15.74 11.64 1.95
CA GLU A 147 15.51 11.49 3.39
C GLU A 147 14.45 12.50 3.88
N ALA A 148 14.61 13.78 3.51
CA ALA A 148 13.64 14.82 3.85
C ALA A 148 12.25 14.57 3.26
N HIS A 149 12.17 13.95 2.08
CA HIS A 149 10.89 13.56 1.49
C HIS A 149 10.20 12.50 2.35
N ARG A 150 10.92 11.45 2.74
CA ARG A 150 10.38 10.38 3.57
C ARG A 150 10.01 10.86 4.97
N ILE A 151 10.78 11.76 5.57
CA ILE A 151 10.44 12.38 6.87
C ILE A 151 9.11 13.16 6.77
N LEU A 152 8.96 14.00 5.75
CA LEU A 152 7.74 14.77 5.56
C LEU A 152 6.53 13.88 5.27
N GLN A 153 6.70 12.84 4.46
CA GLN A 153 5.65 11.88 4.18
C GLN A 153 5.26 11.05 5.41
N ALA A 154 6.22 10.61 6.22
CA ALA A 154 5.94 9.91 7.47
C ALA A 154 5.15 10.79 8.45
N TYR A 155 5.53 12.07 8.57
CA TYR A 155 4.78 13.04 9.35
C TYR A 155 3.35 13.25 8.81
N ASP A 156 3.20 13.38 7.49
CA ASP A 156 1.91 13.52 6.81
C ASP A 156 1.01 12.29 7.05
N VAL A 157 1.56 11.07 6.92
CA VAL A 157 0.89 9.82 7.29
C VAL A 157 0.41 9.84 8.74
N ALA A 158 1.27 10.22 9.68
CA ALA A 158 0.91 10.26 11.09
C ALA A 158 -0.23 11.25 11.38
N GLN A 159 -0.20 12.44 10.75
CA GLN A 159 -1.26 13.43 10.89
C GLN A 159 -2.57 12.95 10.23
N PHE A 160 -2.49 12.38 9.04
CA PHE A 160 -3.64 11.84 8.34
C PHE A 160 -4.34 10.73 9.16
N ILE A 161 -3.58 9.78 9.70
CA ILE A 161 -4.10 8.73 10.59
C ILE A 161 -4.76 9.38 11.81
N LYS A 162 -4.04 10.27 12.51
CA LYS A 162 -4.56 10.96 13.72
C LYS A 162 -5.90 11.66 13.48
N LEU A 163 -6.09 12.28 12.32
CA LEU A 163 -7.31 13.01 11.97
C LEU A 163 -8.46 12.09 11.51
N THR A 164 -8.15 10.89 10.99
CA THR A 164 -9.15 10.00 10.39
C THR A 164 -9.46 8.75 11.22
N SER A 165 -8.69 8.48 12.27
CA SER A 165 -8.83 7.31 13.15
C SER A 165 -9.64 7.58 14.42
N GLN A 166 -10.25 8.76 14.57
CA GLN A 166 -11.01 9.06 15.79
C GLN A 166 -12.28 8.21 15.87
N GLY A 167 -12.49 7.56 17.02
CA GLY A 167 -13.71 6.80 17.29
C GLY A 167 -13.78 5.42 16.65
N VAL A 168 -12.69 4.91 16.08
CA VAL A 168 -12.63 3.53 15.57
C VAL A 168 -12.04 2.56 16.59
N ASP A 169 -12.45 1.30 16.55
CA ASP A 169 -12.04 0.27 17.51
C ASP A 169 -10.61 -0.25 17.24
N LEU A 170 -10.19 -0.28 15.98
CA LEU A 170 -8.86 -0.69 15.56
C LEU A 170 -8.35 0.16 14.39
N THR A 171 -7.08 0.54 14.44
CA THR A 171 -6.36 1.18 13.34
C THR A 171 -5.09 0.41 13.04
N VAL A 172 -4.89 0.06 11.77
CA VAL A 172 -3.69 -0.62 11.29
C VAL A 172 -3.07 0.18 10.15
N LEU A 173 -1.80 0.55 10.31
CA LEU A 173 -0.95 1.03 9.23
C LEU A 173 -0.14 -0.15 8.69
N ALA A 174 -0.23 -0.37 7.38
CA ALA A 174 0.53 -1.35 6.63
C ALA A 174 1.16 -0.69 5.39
N GLY A 175 2.14 -1.34 4.81
CA GLY A 175 2.72 -0.97 3.53
C GLY A 175 4.23 -0.81 3.54
N ASP A 176 4.74 -0.29 2.43
CA ASP A 176 6.16 -0.08 2.22
C ASP A 176 6.53 1.34 2.64
N LEU A 177 7.11 1.44 3.83
CA LEU A 177 7.50 2.72 4.41
C LEU A 177 8.88 3.19 3.95
N ASN A 178 9.62 2.39 3.15
CA ASN A 178 10.96 2.72 2.67
C ASN A 178 11.90 3.28 3.78
N THR A 179 11.75 2.75 4.98
CA THR A 179 12.48 3.17 6.19
C THR A 179 12.88 1.95 7.01
N LEU A 180 14.01 2.06 7.70
CA LEU A 180 14.51 1.03 8.60
C LEU A 180 14.27 1.44 10.06
N PRO A 181 14.17 0.47 10.98
CA PRO A 181 14.15 0.76 12.41
C PRO A 181 15.34 1.64 12.81
N GLY A 182 15.05 2.80 13.38
CA GLY A 182 16.06 3.77 13.84
C GLY A 182 16.20 5.02 13.00
N ASP A 183 15.70 5.02 11.76
CA ASP A 183 15.67 6.17 10.86
C ASP A 183 14.82 7.30 11.45
N ILE A 184 15.09 8.55 11.06
CA ILE A 184 14.31 9.69 11.57
C ILE A 184 12.84 9.56 11.16
N ALA A 185 12.56 9.14 9.92
CA ALA A 185 11.20 8.92 9.44
C ALA A 185 10.47 7.74 10.11
N TYR A 186 11.19 6.86 10.83
CA TYR A 186 10.59 5.78 11.62
C TYR A 186 10.16 6.23 13.02
N ARG A 187 10.79 7.29 13.57
CA ARG A 187 10.59 7.76 14.95
C ARG A 187 9.42 8.72 15.05
#